data_AF-A0A6B3UGI2-F1
#
_entry.id   AF-A0A6B3UGI2-F1
#
_cell.length_a   1.000
_cell.length_b   1.000
_cell.length_c   1.000
_cell.angle_alpha   90.00
_cell.angle_beta   90.00
_cell.angle_gamma   90.00
#
_symmetry.space_group_name_H-M   'P 1'
#
loop_
_entity.id
_entity.type
_entity.pdbx_description
1 polymer ?
#
loop_
_entity_poly.entity_id
_entity_poly.type
_entity_poly.pdbx_seq_one_letter_code
_entity_poly.pdbx_strand_id
1 'polypeptide(L)'
;MPLSDVAVRAVSGPNSRHAALLEDAFHVLIETPGGGVTIKGDARARAGVKRAIDTLAQRAEAGAEVTEADVRASAAAARAGES
;
A
#
# COMPACT_ATOMS: atom_id res chain seq x y z
N MET A 1 8.05 3.44 -6.97
CA MET A 1 7.59 2.14 -7.48
C MET A 1 6.48 2.41 -8.48
N PRO A 2 6.63 1.98 -9.74
CA PRO A 2 5.59 2.15 -10.74
C PRO A 2 4.34 1.34 -10.37
N LEU A 3 3.16 1.90 -10.64
CA LEU A 3 1.86 1.25 -10.45
C LEU A 3 0.93 1.64 -11.61
N SER A 4 -0.04 0.78 -11.93
CA SER A 4 -1.15 1.16 -12.79
C SER A 4 -2.02 2.22 -12.12
N ASP A 5 -2.84 2.93 -12.90
CA ASP A 5 -3.75 3.96 -12.35
C ASP A 5 -4.76 3.36 -11.35
N VAL A 6 -5.30 2.17 -11.65
CA VAL A 6 -6.22 1.47 -10.75
C VAL A 6 -5.53 1.05 -9.45
N ALA A 7 -4.27 0.60 -9.52
CA ALA A 7 -3.49 0.28 -8.33
C ALA A 7 -3.15 1.54 -7.52
N VAL A 8 -2.77 2.65 -8.15
CA VAL A 8 -2.56 3.94 -7.47
C VAL A 8 -3.85 4.36 -6.75
N ARG A 9 -4.99 4.30 -7.41
CA ARG A 9 -6.29 4.64 -6.82
C ARG A 9 -6.64 3.73 -5.64
N ALA A 10 -6.38 2.44 -5.75
CA ALA A 10 -6.64 1.47 -4.68
C ALA A 10 -5.73 1.69 -3.45
N VAL A 11 -4.45 1.98 -3.68
CA VAL A 11 -3.45 2.26 -2.62
C VAL A 11 -3.75 3.58 -1.93
N SER A 12 -4.13 4.63 -2.67
CA SER A 12 -4.59 5.88 -2.07
C SER A 12 -5.88 5.68 -1.27
N GLY A 13 -6.86 5.02 -1.87
CA GLY A 13 -8.19 4.85 -1.31
C GLY A 13 -9.00 6.15 -1.25
N PRO A 14 -10.28 6.07 -0.86
CA PRO A 14 -11.15 7.24 -0.72
C PRO A 14 -10.57 8.24 0.28
N ASN A 15 -10.47 9.52 -0.10
CA ASN A 15 -9.90 10.58 0.74
C ASN A 15 -8.49 10.25 1.29
N SER A 16 -7.69 9.49 0.53
CA SER A 16 -6.36 9.01 0.94
C SER A 16 -6.36 8.09 2.17
N ARG A 17 -7.50 7.50 2.52
CA ARG A 17 -7.66 6.71 3.76
C ARG A 17 -6.80 5.45 3.77
N HIS A 18 -6.63 4.77 2.64
CA HIS A 18 -5.83 3.55 2.58
C HIS A 18 -4.34 3.86 2.71
N ALA A 19 -3.87 4.91 2.04
CA ALA A 19 -2.50 5.40 2.20
C ALA A 19 -2.21 5.74 3.66
N ALA A 20 -3.10 6.49 4.32
CA ALA A 20 -2.94 6.86 5.74
C ALA A 20 -2.84 5.63 6.68
N LEU A 21 -3.59 4.56 6.41
CA LEU A 21 -3.52 3.31 7.19
C LEU A 21 -2.17 2.59 6.99
N LEU A 22 -1.63 2.60 5.77
CA LEU A 22 -0.32 2.03 5.47
C LEU A 22 0.81 2.88 6.07
N GLU A 23 0.70 4.20 5.99
CA GLU A 23 1.64 5.14 6.59
C GLU A 23 1.74 4.97 8.10
N ASP A 24 0.60 4.88 8.79
CA ASP A 24 0.53 4.57 10.23
C ASP A 24 1.13 3.20 10.54
N ALA A 25 0.76 2.17 9.77
CA ALA A 25 1.23 0.81 9.99
C ALA A 25 2.72 0.59 9.66
N PHE A 26 3.39 1.48 8.94
CA PHE A 26 4.81 1.29 8.63
C PHE A 26 5.70 2.44 9.06
N HIS A 27 5.12 3.51 9.61
CA HIS A 27 5.82 4.75 9.92
C HIS A 27 6.58 5.29 8.69
N VAL A 28 5.85 5.40 7.58
CA VAL A 28 6.35 5.89 6.27
C VAL A 28 5.50 7.04 5.77
N LEU A 29 5.99 7.75 4.76
CA LEU A 29 5.20 8.65 3.91
C LEU A 29 5.04 8.03 2.52
N ILE A 30 3.82 8.00 2.01
CA ILE A 30 3.44 7.53 0.68
C ILE A 30 2.98 8.73 -0.14
N GLU A 31 3.68 9.00 -1.24
CA GLU A 31 3.31 10.03 -2.21
C GLU A 31 2.97 9.38 -3.54
N THR A 32 1.99 9.91 -4.27
CA THR A 32 1.56 9.37 -5.57
C THR A 32 1.87 10.35 -6.71
N PRO A 33 3.15 10.56 -7.08
CA PRO A 33 3.49 11.29 -8.29
C PRO A 33 3.04 10.46 -9.51
N GLY A 34 2.51 11.13 -10.54
CA GLY A 34 1.82 10.49 -11.68
C GLY A 34 2.50 9.23 -12.20
N GLY A 35 1.80 8.09 -12.09
CA GLY A 35 2.25 6.76 -12.57
C GLY A 35 2.85 5.84 -11.51
N GLY A 36 2.79 6.17 -10.22
CA GLY A 36 3.25 5.27 -9.17
C GLY A 36 3.14 5.80 -7.76
N VAL A 37 3.92 5.19 -6.87
CA VAL A 37 4.10 5.62 -5.47
C VAL A 37 5.56 5.80 -5.12
N THR A 38 5.85 6.84 -4.36
CA THR A 38 7.14 7.06 -3.68
C THR A 38 6.94 6.80 -2.20
N ILE A 39 7.88 6.07 -1.59
CA ILE A 39 7.82 5.71 -0.17
C ILE A 39 9.05 6.28 0.51
N LYS A 40 8.84 7.12 1.53
CA LYS A 40 9.90 7.67 2.39
C LYS A 40 9.80 7.06 3.78
N GLY A 41 10.94 6.61 4.31
CA GLY A 41 11.04 5.94 5.61
C GLY A 41 12.28 5.05 5.68
N ASP A 42 12.48 4.35 6.80
CA ASP A 42 13.58 3.39 6.97
C ASP A 42 13.50 2.23 5.96
N ALA A 43 14.64 1.58 5.67
CA ALA A 43 14.73 0.46 4.74
C ALA A 43 13.77 -0.70 5.08
N ARG A 44 13.63 -1.07 6.34
CA ARG A 44 12.73 -2.15 6.77
C ARG A 44 11.26 -1.76 6.57
N ALA A 45 10.90 -0.56 7.03
CA ALA A 45 9.56 0.00 6.87
C ALA A 45 9.14 0.07 5.39
N ARG A 46 10.06 0.53 4.52
CA ARG A 46 9.86 0.58 3.07
C ARG A 46 9.67 -0.81 2.46
N ALA A 47 10.41 -1.83 2.92
CA ALA A 47 10.25 -3.19 2.44
C ALA A 47 8.88 -3.78 2.82
N GLY A 48 8.46 -3.59 4.08
CA GLY A 48 7.16 -4.03 4.58
C GLY A 48 6.00 -3.40 3.81
N VAL A 49 5.97 -2.07 3.71
CA VAL A 49 4.88 -1.37 3.02
C VAL A 49 4.84 -1.69 1.52
N LYS A 50 6.00 -1.93 0.89
CA LYS A 50 6.04 -2.36 -0.52
C LYS A 50 5.32 -3.68 -0.74
N ARG A 51 5.48 -4.67 0.16
CA ARG A 51 4.76 -5.95 0.08
C ARG A 51 3.24 -5.78 0.24
N ALA A 52 2.82 -4.93 1.18
CA ALA A 52 1.42 -4.61 1.36
C ALA A 52 0.83 -3.93 0.11
N ILE A 53 1.52 -2.92 -0.44
CA ILE A 53 1.12 -2.22 -1.68
C ILE A 53 1.01 -3.19 -2.85
N ASP A 54 1.96 -4.11 -3.01
CA ASP A 54 1.95 -5.11 -4.08
C ASP A 54 0.72 -6.03 -4.00
N THR A 55 0.36 -6.46 -2.78
CA THR A 55 -0.84 -7.28 -2.53
C THR A 55 -2.12 -6.51 -2.90
N LEU A 56 -2.22 -5.24 -2.51
CA LEU A 56 -3.38 -4.39 -2.83
C LEU A 56 -3.47 -4.08 -4.32
N ALA A 57 -2.33 -3.85 -4.97
CA ALA A 57 -2.25 -3.63 -6.41
C ALA A 57 -2.73 -4.86 -7.18
N GLN A 58 -2.25 -6.06 -6.84
CA GLN A 58 -2.71 -7.31 -7.47
C GLN A 58 -4.22 -7.51 -7.33
N ARG A 59 -4.79 -7.21 -6.15
CA ARG A 59 -6.23 -7.28 -5.92
C ARG A 59 -7.01 -6.32 -6.82
N ALA A 60 -6.56 -5.07 -6.90
CA ALA A 60 -7.19 -4.04 -7.71
C ALA A 60 -7.09 -4.36 -9.22
N GLU A 61 -5.95 -4.85 -9.68
CA GLU A 61 -5.71 -5.28 -11.06
C GLU A 61 -6.59 -6.49 -11.44
N ALA A 62 -6.91 -7.35 -10.47
CA ALA A 62 -7.87 -8.44 -10.65
C ALA A 62 -9.34 -7.97 -10.70
N GLY A 63 -9.59 -6.66 -10.62
CA GLY A 63 -10.93 -6.06 -10.61
C GLY A 63 -11.68 -6.19 -9.29
N ALA A 64 -11.01 -6.63 -8.22
CA ALA A 64 -11.63 -6.74 -6.90
C ALA A 64 -11.55 -5.41 -6.14
N GLU A 65 -12.63 -5.07 -5.45
CA GLU A 65 -12.64 -3.90 -4.56
C GLU A 65 -11.64 -4.08 -3.41
N VAL A 66 -10.88 -3.01 -3.16
CA VAL A 66 -9.97 -2.92 -2.01
C VAL A 66 -10.69 -2.13 -0.92
N THR A 67 -10.91 -2.77 0.23
CA THR A 67 -11.52 -2.14 1.41
C THR A 67 -10.47 -1.80 2.46
N GLU A 68 -10.82 -0.97 3.45
CA GLU A 68 -9.94 -0.72 4.60
C GLU A 68 -9.58 -2.02 5.37
N ALA A 69 -10.45 -3.03 5.35
CA ALA A 69 -10.17 -4.34 5.96
C ALA A 69 -9.05 -5.07 5.21
N ASP A 70 -9.07 -5.05 3.87
CA ASP A 70 -8.00 -5.61 3.04
C ASP A 70 -6.66 -4.90 3.26
N VAL A 71 -6.69 -3.57 3.45
CA VAL A 71 -5.49 -2.77 3.75
C VAL A 71 -4.87 -3.19 5.07
N ARG A 72 -5.68 -3.29 6.14
CA ARG A 72 -5.20 -3.74 7.46
C ARG A 72 -4.70 -5.18 7.41
N ALA A 73 -5.39 -6.06 6.70
CA ALA A 73 -4.98 -7.45 6.53
C ALA A 73 -3.64 -7.56 5.78
N SER A 74 -3.47 -6.80 4.70
CA SER A 74 -2.22 -6.79 3.92
C SER A 74 -1.05 -6.22 4.74
N ALA A 75 -1.29 -5.18 5.54
CA ALA A 75 -0.29 -4.63 6.45
C ALA A 75 0.14 -5.65 7.53
N ALA A 76 -0.82 -6.36 8.12
CA ALA A 76 -0.54 -7.41 9.11
C ALA A 76 0.25 -8.57 8.49
N ALA A 77 -0.16 -9.06 7.32
CA ALA A 77 0.53 -10.14 6.61
C ALA A 77 1.97 -9.75 6.23
N ALA A 78 2.18 -8.51 5.74
CA ALA A 78 3.49 -8.02 5.34
C ALA A 78 4.48 -7.88 6.51
N ARG A 79 3.99 -7.65 7.75
CA ARG A 79 4.81 -7.68 8.97
C ARG A 79 5.10 -9.10 9.44
N ALA A 80 4.12 -10.02 9.32
CA ALA A 80 4.26 -11.40 9.78
C ALA A 80 5.30 -12.20 8.97
N GLY A 81 5.42 -11.94 7.65
CA GLY A 81 6.41 -12.57 6.77
C GLY A 81 7.87 -12.17 7.01
N GLU A 82 8.15 -11.41 8.08
CA GLU A 82 9.51 -11.06 8.53
C GLU A 82 9.97 -11.86 9.78
N SER A 83 9.21 -12.87 10.20
CA SER A 83 9.46 -13.69 11.40
C SER A 83 10.17 -15.00 11.08
#